data_AF-A0AAD6T948-F1
#
_entry.id   AF-A0AAD6T948-F1
#
_cell.length_a   1.000
_cell.length_b   1.000
_cell.length_c   1.000
_cell.angle_alpha   90.00
_cell.angle_beta   90.00
_cell.angle_gamma   90.00
#
_symmetry.space_group_name_H-M   'P 1'
#
loop_
_entity.id
_entity.type
_entity.pdbx_description
1 polymer ?
#
loop_
_entity_poly.entity_id
_entity_poly.type
_entity_poly.pdbx_seq_one_letter_code
_entity_poly.pdbx_strand_id
1 'polypeptide(L)'
;MPQVISNRTIDDESGDSVSGALPTYIPASFWRLGPTCPDCAVRPDQSLAFNRTWHDNSQFPGNQPVSLSLDFVGTAIYVFCIVPPIETNVISRYSLTFSLDDGASQGTFLYSPTSNTDFLYNVSVVSLPSLANKAHKLLVSTDDEVNGSIFLFDYAVYTCVQVTFSLFAI
;
A
#
# COMPACT_ATOMS: atom_id res chain seq x y z
N MET A 1 -20.62 -7.53 -25.15
CA MET A 1 -21.34 -7.51 -23.85
C MET A 1 -20.99 -6.20 -23.16
N PRO A 2 -21.95 -5.50 -22.55
CA PRO A 2 -21.65 -4.30 -21.78
C PRO A 2 -20.66 -4.62 -20.65
N GLN A 3 -19.74 -3.70 -20.41
CA GLN A 3 -18.77 -3.78 -19.33
C GLN A 3 -19.08 -2.67 -18.33
N VAL A 4 -19.05 -3.01 -17.05
CA VAL A 4 -19.13 -2.06 -15.95
C VAL A 4 -17.73 -1.91 -15.37
N ILE A 5 -17.23 -0.68 -15.35
CA ILE A 5 -15.95 -0.32 -14.76
C ILE A 5 -16.24 0.31 -13.41
N SER A 6 -15.60 -0.18 -12.35
CA SER A 6 -15.76 0.36 -11.00
C SER A 6 -14.45 0.33 -10.24
N ASN A 7 -14.24 1.31 -9.36
CA ASN A 7 -13.13 1.30 -8.42
C ASN A 7 -13.53 0.55 -7.15
N ARG A 8 -12.60 -0.22 -6.61
CA ARG A 8 -12.70 -0.99 -5.37
C ARG A 8 -11.51 -0.64 -4.48
N THR A 9 -11.72 -0.70 -3.17
CA THR A 9 -10.66 -0.44 -2.19
C THR A 9 -10.15 -1.72 -1.58
N ILE A 10 -8.86 -1.75 -1.24
CA ILE A 10 -8.25 -2.72 -0.33
C ILE A 10 -7.72 -1.92 0.85
N ASP A 11 -8.41 -2.04 1.98
CA ASP A 11 -8.08 -1.40 3.25
C ASP A 11 -6.96 -2.16 3.97
N ASP A 12 -6.13 -1.49 4.76
CA ASP A 12 -5.02 -2.13 5.49
C ASP A 12 -5.50 -3.17 6.50
N GLU A 13 -6.62 -2.93 7.18
CA GLU A 13 -7.15 -3.78 8.26
C GLU A 13 -8.40 -4.55 7.83
N SER A 14 -9.29 -3.91 7.08
CA SER A 14 -10.58 -4.48 6.67
C SER A 14 -10.50 -5.25 5.34
N GLY A 15 -9.40 -5.11 4.61
CA GLY A 15 -9.15 -5.78 3.34
C GLY A 15 -9.97 -5.27 2.16
N ASP A 16 -10.10 -6.12 1.15
CA ASP A 16 -10.82 -5.84 -0.09
C ASP A 16 -12.32 -5.60 0.16
N SER A 17 -12.83 -4.48 -0.34
CA SER A 17 -14.22 -4.02 -0.18
C SER A 17 -15.31 -4.97 -0.69
N VAL A 18 -14.95 -6.01 -1.46
CA VAL A 18 -15.90 -6.97 -2.03
C VAL A 18 -15.77 -8.34 -1.38
N SER A 19 -14.54 -8.83 -1.23
CA SER A 19 -14.23 -10.18 -0.77
C SER A 19 -13.81 -10.26 0.71
N GLY A 20 -13.41 -9.14 1.31
CA GLY A 20 -12.80 -9.08 2.64
C GLY A 20 -11.40 -9.69 2.70
N ALA A 21 -10.79 -10.00 1.54
CA ALA A 21 -9.43 -10.53 1.51
C ALA A 21 -8.44 -9.50 2.04
N LEU A 22 -7.67 -9.87 3.05
CA LEU A 22 -6.70 -8.98 3.70
C LEU A 22 -5.41 -8.87 2.88
N PRO A 23 -4.70 -7.73 2.96
CA PRO A 23 -3.32 -7.65 2.51
C PRO A 23 -2.44 -8.71 3.19
N THR A 24 -1.43 -9.20 2.47
CA THR A 24 -0.45 -10.11 3.06
C THR A 24 0.78 -9.32 3.49
N TYR A 25 0.99 -9.26 4.80
CA TYR A 25 2.14 -8.62 5.44
C TYR A 25 3.29 -9.62 5.63
N ILE A 26 4.48 -9.28 5.14
CA ILE A 26 5.61 -10.21 5.06
C ILE A 26 6.88 -9.62 5.69
N PRO A 27 7.52 -10.31 6.65
CA PRO A 27 6.90 -11.32 7.51
C PRO A 27 5.85 -10.68 8.43
N ALA A 28 4.70 -11.33 8.61
CA ALA A 28 3.57 -10.77 9.36
C ALA A 28 3.94 -10.29 10.78
N SER A 29 4.85 -11.00 11.45
CA SER A 29 5.31 -10.67 12.80
C SER A 29 6.00 -9.30 12.91
N PHE A 30 6.37 -8.66 11.80
CA PHE A 30 7.05 -7.37 11.81
C PHE A 30 6.09 -6.19 11.60
N TRP A 31 4.87 -6.46 11.18
CA TRP A 31 3.87 -5.42 10.95
C TRP A 31 3.01 -5.20 12.18
N ARG A 32 2.55 -3.98 12.39
CA ARG A 32 1.72 -3.59 13.53
C ARG A 32 0.53 -2.76 13.06
N LEU A 33 -0.64 -3.04 13.61
CA LEU A 33 -1.80 -2.17 13.43
C LEU A 33 -1.55 -0.85 14.18
N GLY A 34 -1.33 0.21 13.41
CA GLY A 34 -0.84 1.52 13.86
C GLY A 34 -1.62 2.12 15.03
N PRO A 35 -2.96 2.25 14.96
CA PRO A 35 -3.77 2.85 16.03
C PRO A 35 -3.63 2.18 17.40
N THR A 36 -3.20 0.92 17.44
CA THR A 36 -3.06 0.13 18.66
C THR A 36 -1.60 -0.22 18.97
N CYS A 37 -0.64 0.41 18.30
CA CYS A 37 0.77 0.11 18.44
C CYS A 37 1.46 1.04 19.47
N PRO A 38 1.70 0.57 20.71
CA PRO A 38 2.33 1.41 21.73
C PRO A 38 3.79 1.74 21.40
N ASP A 39 4.49 0.81 20.76
CA ASP A 39 5.94 0.87 20.51
C ASP A 39 6.28 1.35 19.09
N CYS A 40 5.29 1.76 18.29
CA CYS A 40 5.55 2.30 16.96
C CYS A 40 6.24 3.66 17.07
N ALA A 41 7.29 3.84 16.26
CA ALA A 41 8.17 5.00 16.32
C ALA A 41 7.47 6.30 15.91
N VAL A 42 6.44 6.19 15.08
CA VAL A 42 5.64 7.31 14.58
C VAL A 42 4.17 7.13 14.92
N ARG A 43 3.46 8.25 15.05
CA ARG A 43 2.04 8.26 15.40
C ARG A 43 1.28 9.28 14.54
N PRO A 44 0.88 8.89 13.31
CA PRO A 44 -0.06 9.67 12.51
C PRO A 44 -1.35 9.99 13.27
N ASP A 45 -2.03 11.05 12.84
CA ASP A 45 -3.40 11.37 13.26
C ASP A 45 -4.36 10.36 12.63
N GLN A 46 -4.93 9.53 13.49
CA GLN A 46 -5.86 8.48 13.12
C GLN A 46 -7.09 9.00 12.36
N SER A 47 -7.52 10.25 12.60
CA SER A 47 -8.69 10.80 11.92
C SER A 47 -8.47 11.13 10.44
N LEU A 48 -7.20 11.16 9.99
CA LEU A 48 -6.80 11.50 8.63
C LEU A 48 -6.47 10.27 7.77
N ALA A 49 -6.28 9.10 8.39
CA ALA A 49 -6.07 7.84 7.69
C ALA A 49 -7.39 7.29 7.12
N PHE A 50 -7.31 6.54 6.01
CA PHE A 50 -8.48 5.87 5.45
C PHE A 50 -9.00 4.83 6.44
N ASN A 51 -10.30 4.84 6.69
CA ASN A 51 -10.96 4.04 7.74
C ASN A 51 -10.30 4.09 9.13
N ARG A 52 -9.48 5.11 9.40
CA ARG A 52 -8.83 5.35 10.69
C ARG A 52 -7.83 4.26 11.09
N THR A 53 -7.25 3.55 10.14
CA THR A 53 -6.23 2.50 10.37
C THR A 53 -5.06 2.66 9.42
N TRP A 54 -3.93 2.06 9.78
CA TRP A 54 -2.78 1.85 8.91
C TRP A 54 -1.96 0.70 9.49
N HIS A 55 -1.20 0.02 8.64
CA HIS A 55 -0.22 -0.97 9.07
C HIS A 55 1.19 -0.39 9.01
N ASP A 56 1.82 -0.36 10.17
CA ASP A 56 3.15 0.18 10.42
C ASP A 56 4.21 -0.91 10.36
N ASN A 57 5.29 -0.60 9.66
CA ASN A 57 6.56 -1.25 9.88
C ASN A 57 7.70 -0.23 9.88
N SER A 58 8.42 -0.15 11.00
CA SER A 58 9.67 0.60 11.13
C SER A 58 10.88 -0.30 10.87
N GLN A 59 11.62 -0.01 9.81
CA GLN A 59 12.88 -0.66 9.44
C GLN A 59 14.07 0.13 10.00
N PHE A 60 14.98 -0.55 10.69
CA PHE A 60 16.26 0.00 11.13
C PHE A 60 17.41 -0.64 10.34
N PRO A 61 18.59 0.00 10.25
CA PRO A 61 19.73 -0.60 9.59
C PRO A 61 20.04 -2.01 10.12
N GLY A 62 20.16 -2.99 9.22
CA GLY A 62 20.37 -4.40 9.56
C GLY A 62 19.11 -5.22 9.85
N ASN A 63 17.91 -4.62 9.83
CA ASN A 63 16.66 -5.38 9.83
C ASN A 63 16.48 -6.15 8.52
N GLN A 64 15.71 -7.25 8.56
CA GLN A 64 15.30 -7.93 7.34
C GLN A 64 14.27 -7.08 6.58
N PRO A 65 14.35 -7.01 5.24
CA PRO A 65 13.36 -6.31 4.43
C PRO A 65 11.95 -6.83 4.68
N VAL A 66 10.97 -5.93 4.61
CA VAL A 66 9.55 -6.28 4.67
C VAL A 66 8.89 -6.02 3.32
N SER A 67 7.80 -6.75 3.11
CA SER A 67 6.94 -6.59 1.94
C SER A 67 5.47 -6.61 2.31
N LEU A 68 4.69 -5.90 1.52
CA LEU A 68 3.24 -5.93 1.45
C LEU A 68 2.85 -6.58 0.11
N SER A 69 1.97 -7.57 0.15
CA SER A 69 1.40 -8.15 -1.07
C SER A 69 -0.11 -7.89 -1.14
N LEU A 70 -0.54 -7.40 -2.30
CA LEU A 70 -1.92 -7.09 -2.62
C LEU A 70 -2.35 -7.91 -3.84
N ASP A 71 -3.39 -8.72 -3.67
CA ASP A 71 -4.02 -9.48 -4.75
C ASP A 71 -5.28 -8.77 -5.23
N PHE A 72 -5.44 -8.61 -6.54
CA PHE A 72 -6.61 -7.95 -7.14
C PHE A 72 -6.91 -8.48 -8.53
N VAL A 73 -8.14 -8.28 -9.02
CA VAL A 73 -8.53 -8.59 -10.40
C VAL A 73 -8.98 -7.30 -11.06
N GLY A 74 -8.19 -6.78 -11.99
CA GLY A 74 -8.48 -5.46 -12.55
C GLY A 74 -7.51 -4.97 -13.60
N THR A 75 -7.72 -3.72 -14.02
CA THR A 75 -6.97 -3.03 -15.07
C THR A 75 -6.13 -1.87 -14.54
N ALA A 76 -6.23 -1.53 -13.26
CA ALA A 76 -5.40 -0.52 -12.64
C ALA A 76 -5.27 -0.75 -11.13
N ILE A 77 -4.18 -0.29 -10.54
CA ILE A 77 -4.01 -0.20 -9.08
C ILE A 77 -3.24 1.07 -8.68
N TYR A 78 -3.63 1.66 -7.56
CA TYR A 78 -3.07 2.84 -6.95
C TYR A 78 -2.88 2.54 -5.46
N VAL A 79 -1.65 2.65 -4.94
CA VAL A 79 -1.35 2.38 -3.53
C VAL A 79 -1.10 3.70 -2.82
N PHE A 80 -1.79 3.89 -1.70
CA PHE A 80 -1.70 5.09 -0.88
C PHE A 80 -1.09 4.75 0.48
N CYS A 81 -0.14 5.58 0.90
CA CYS A 81 0.54 5.45 2.17
C CYS A 81 0.47 6.77 2.95
N ILE A 82 0.69 6.65 4.26
CA ILE A 82 1.04 7.78 5.10
C ILE A 82 2.56 7.92 5.04
N VAL A 83 3.06 9.11 4.79
CA VAL A 83 4.49 9.38 4.73
C VAL A 83 4.85 10.28 5.92
N PRO A 84 5.65 9.78 6.89
CA PRO A 84 5.99 10.56 8.07
C PRO A 84 6.99 11.67 7.74
N PRO A 85 7.06 12.72 8.59
CA PRO A 85 8.17 13.66 8.53
C PRO A 85 9.48 12.93 8.84
N ILE A 86 10.58 13.38 8.23
CA ILE A 86 11.91 12.95 8.67
C ILE A 86 12.27 13.78 9.90
N GLU A 87 12.11 13.18 11.08
CA GLU A 87 12.71 13.68 12.30
C GLU A 87 13.89 12.78 12.72
N THR A 88 14.98 13.44 13.06
CA THR A 88 16.32 12.86 13.25
C THR A 88 16.34 11.71 14.25
N ASN A 89 17.02 10.62 13.84
CA ASN A 89 17.41 9.39 14.56
C ASN A 89 16.61 8.10 14.28
N VAL A 90 15.48 8.16 13.56
CA VAL A 90 14.66 6.96 13.27
C VAL A 90 14.57 6.65 11.78
N ILE A 91 14.32 7.65 10.93
CA ILE A 91 14.13 7.47 9.48
C ILE A 91 14.99 8.49 8.77
N SER A 92 15.92 8.06 7.91
CA SER A 92 16.70 8.99 7.08
C SER A 92 16.29 8.98 5.62
N ARG A 93 15.43 8.02 5.22
CA ARG A 93 14.93 7.86 3.86
C ARG A 93 13.64 7.05 3.85
N TYR A 94 12.66 7.46 3.04
CA TYR A 94 11.47 6.66 2.76
C TYR A 94 11.59 6.13 1.33
N SER A 95 11.74 4.82 1.18
CA SER A 95 11.98 4.21 -0.13
C SER A 95 11.29 2.86 -0.27
N LEU A 96 10.51 2.73 -1.34
CA LEU A 96 9.72 1.53 -1.66
C LEU A 96 9.98 1.11 -3.10
N THR A 97 10.05 -0.20 -3.32
CA THR A 97 10.14 -0.81 -4.65
C THR A 97 8.87 -1.62 -4.93
N PHE A 98 8.55 -1.75 -6.21
CA PHE A 98 7.31 -2.40 -6.64
C PHE A 98 7.62 -3.50 -7.65
N SER A 99 6.94 -4.64 -7.56
CA SER A 99 6.92 -5.66 -8.62
C SER A 99 5.50 -6.19 -8.81
N LEU A 100 5.18 -6.61 -10.04
CA LEU A 100 3.85 -7.08 -10.42
C LEU A 100 3.95 -8.49 -11.01
N ASP A 101 3.07 -9.39 -10.57
CA ASP A 101 2.93 -10.77 -11.06
C ASP A 101 4.25 -11.57 -11.04
N ASP A 102 5.05 -11.42 -9.99
CA ASP A 102 6.40 -12.00 -9.85
C ASP A 102 7.38 -11.61 -10.99
N GLY A 103 7.02 -10.56 -11.74
CA GLY A 103 7.77 -10.05 -12.87
C GLY A 103 8.74 -8.92 -12.53
N ALA A 104 9.09 -8.14 -13.55
CA ALA A 104 10.04 -7.04 -13.43
C ALA A 104 9.54 -5.92 -12.50
N SER A 105 10.49 -5.16 -11.96
CA SER A 105 10.22 -3.99 -11.13
C SER A 105 9.35 -2.98 -11.89
N GLN A 106 8.35 -2.43 -11.19
CA GLN A 106 7.46 -1.36 -11.66
C GLN A 106 7.94 0.03 -11.22
N GLY A 107 9.19 0.12 -10.75
CA GLY A 107 9.83 1.36 -10.30
C GLY A 107 10.06 1.42 -8.80
N THR A 108 10.43 2.61 -8.35
CA THR A 108 10.76 2.93 -6.96
C THR A 108 10.07 4.25 -6.59
N PHE A 109 9.56 4.33 -5.37
CA PHE A 109 9.13 5.57 -4.75
C PHE A 109 10.22 6.01 -3.78
N LEU A 110 10.72 7.23 -3.96
CA LEU A 110 11.73 7.82 -3.10
C LEU A 110 11.21 9.14 -2.54
N TYR A 111 11.23 9.27 -1.22
CA TYR A 111 10.89 10.50 -0.54
C TYR A 111 11.94 10.86 0.52
N SER A 112 12.46 12.08 0.37
CA SER A 112 13.42 12.69 1.28
C SER A 112 12.97 14.14 1.54
N PRO A 113 12.19 14.39 2.60
CA PRO A 113 11.75 15.73 2.93
C PRO A 113 12.95 16.58 3.36
N THR A 114 13.03 17.78 2.79
CA THR A 114 14.08 18.75 3.10
C THR A 114 13.67 19.76 4.18
N SER A 115 12.36 19.88 4.48
CA SER A 115 11.84 20.84 5.46
C SER A 115 10.43 20.55 6.00
N ASN A 116 9.83 19.39 5.71
CA ASN A 116 8.45 19.09 6.13
C ASN A 116 8.44 18.37 7.49
N THR A 117 7.73 18.94 8.46
CA THR A 117 7.54 18.38 9.81
C THR A 117 6.22 17.64 9.96
N ASP A 118 5.35 17.65 8.94
CA ASP A 118 4.02 17.06 9.01
C ASP A 118 3.97 15.69 8.31
N PHE A 119 3.11 14.82 8.81
CA PHE A 119 2.72 13.59 8.10
C PHE A 119 1.95 13.96 6.83
N LEU A 120 2.29 13.31 5.72
CA LEU A 120 1.53 13.40 4.48
C LEU A 120 0.60 12.19 4.38
N TYR A 121 -0.69 12.44 4.14
CA TYR A 121 -1.71 11.40 3.99
C TYR A 121 -2.11 11.28 2.52
N ASN A 122 -2.70 10.14 2.15
CA ASN A 122 -3.15 9.88 0.78
C ASN A 122 -2.02 10.04 -0.26
N VAL A 123 -0.78 9.69 0.10
CA VAL A 123 0.34 9.78 -0.83
C VAL A 123 0.34 8.55 -1.73
N SER A 124 0.07 8.75 -3.02
CA SER A 124 0.17 7.69 -4.02
C SER A 124 1.63 7.30 -4.24
N VAL A 125 2.06 6.18 -3.65
CA VAL A 125 3.45 5.70 -3.76
C VAL A 125 3.69 4.92 -5.06
N VAL A 126 2.66 4.28 -5.62
CA VAL A 126 2.71 3.68 -6.96
C VAL A 126 1.36 3.80 -7.65
N SER A 127 1.41 3.96 -8.98
CA SER A 127 0.27 4.15 -9.85
C SER A 127 0.46 3.34 -11.13
N LEU A 128 -0.37 2.31 -11.32
CA LEU A 128 -0.34 1.44 -12.49
C LEU A 128 -1.70 1.52 -13.19
N PRO A 129 -1.94 2.52 -14.06
CA PRO A 129 -3.27 2.80 -14.61
C PRO A 129 -3.71 1.90 -15.78
N SER A 130 -2.78 1.12 -16.33
CA SER A 130 -2.96 0.40 -17.60
C SER A 130 -2.43 -1.02 -17.53
N LEU A 131 -3.18 -1.90 -16.86
CA LEU A 131 -2.90 -3.32 -16.72
C LEU A 131 -3.86 -4.16 -17.56
N ALA A 132 -3.46 -5.40 -17.86
CA ALA A 132 -4.35 -6.37 -18.50
C ALA A 132 -5.48 -6.75 -17.53
N ASN A 133 -6.72 -6.90 -18.00
CA ASN A 133 -7.82 -7.31 -17.12
C ASN A 133 -7.70 -8.79 -16.71
N LYS A 134 -6.94 -9.07 -15.65
CA LYS A 134 -6.71 -10.40 -15.09
C LYS A 134 -6.45 -10.31 -13.59
N ALA A 135 -6.24 -11.47 -12.96
CA ALA A 135 -5.70 -11.53 -11.61
C ALA A 135 -4.25 -11.02 -11.60
N HIS A 136 -3.96 -10.21 -10.61
CA HIS A 136 -2.69 -9.55 -10.38
C HIS A 136 -2.24 -9.69 -8.93
N LYS A 137 -0.93 -9.75 -8.76
CA LYS A 137 -0.28 -9.65 -7.45
C LYS A 137 0.73 -8.51 -7.47
N LEU A 138 0.45 -7.46 -6.72
CA LEU A 138 1.40 -6.38 -6.50
C LEU A 138 2.19 -6.67 -5.23
N LEU A 139 3.52 -6.64 -5.32
CA LEU A 139 4.42 -6.67 -4.19
C LEU A 139 5.04 -5.29 -4.00
N VAL A 140 4.97 -4.77 -2.78
CA VAL A 140 5.57 -3.51 -2.36
C VAL A 140 6.60 -3.83 -1.28
N SER A 141 7.86 -3.46 -1.49
CA SER A 141 8.96 -3.83 -0.59
C SER A 141 9.79 -2.62 -0.19
N THR A 142 10.27 -2.61 1.04
CA THR A 142 11.30 -1.65 1.47
C THR A 142 12.63 -1.95 0.79
N ASP A 143 13.37 -0.92 0.34
CA ASP A 143 14.59 -1.12 -0.48
C ASP A 143 15.92 -0.84 0.21
N ASP A 144 15.93 -0.27 1.43
CA ASP A 144 17.16 0.28 2.02
C ASP A 144 17.49 -0.37 3.37
N GLU A 145 18.42 -1.32 3.34
CA GLU A 145 19.00 -1.97 4.53
C GLU A 145 19.94 -1.03 5.32
N VAL A 146 20.32 0.12 4.76
CA VAL A 146 21.43 0.94 5.25
C VAL A 146 20.98 2.12 6.10
N ASN A 147 19.81 2.70 5.80
CA ASN A 147 19.43 4.03 6.28
C ASN A 147 18.23 4.06 7.24
N GLY A 148 17.60 2.92 7.50
CA GLY A 148 16.33 2.85 8.20
C GLY A 148 15.21 3.48 7.35
N SER A 149 14.08 2.81 7.29
CA SER A 149 12.90 3.22 6.51
C SER A 149 11.66 2.97 7.36
N ILE A 150 10.53 3.49 6.95
CA ILE A 150 9.25 3.17 7.57
C ILE A 150 8.22 2.98 6.48
N PHE A 151 7.28 2.07 6.70
CA PHE A 151 6.22 1.77 5.76
C PHE A 151 4.90 1.84 6.52
N LEU A 152 4.09 2.84 6.20
CA LEU A 152 2.75 3.03 6.75
C LEU A 152 1.72 2.82 5.63
N PHE A 153 1.32 1.57 5.40
CA PHE A 153 0.30 1.26 4.40
C PHE A 153 -1.09 1.64 4.93
N ASP A 154 -1.85 2.39 4.13
CA ASP A 154 -3.17 2.91 4.50
C ASP A 154 -4.26 2.22 3.68
N TYR A 155 -4.23 2.37 2.34
CA TYR A 155 -5.16 1.67 1.47
C TYR A 155 -4.65 1.59 0.03
N ALA A 156 -5.29 0.75 -0.78
CA ALA A 156 -5.14 0.73 -2.22
C ALA A 156 -6.50 0.85 -2.91
N VAL A 157 -6.47 1.34 -4.15
CA VAL A 157 -7.64 1.38 -5.04
C VAL A 157 -7.29 0.62 -6.31
N TYR A 158 -8.14 -0.31 -6.73
CA TYR A 158 -8.02 -0.95 -8.04
C TYR A 158 -9.28 -0.74 -8.88
N THR A 159 -9.08 -0.70 -10.19
CA THR A 159 -10.17 -0.62 -11.16
C THR A 159 -10.50 -2.02 -11.67
N CYS A 160 -11.72 -2.49 -11.46
CA CYS A 160 -12.19 -3.78 -11.98
C CYS A 160 -13.16 -3.61 -13.15
N VAL A 161 -13.14 -4.57 -14.08
CA VAL A 161 -14.05 -4.62 -15.22
C VAL A 161 -14.94 -5.86 -15.10
N GLN A 162 -16.24 -5.64 -14.91
CA GLN A 162 -17.24 -6.70 -14.83
C GLN A 162 -18.03 -6.78 -16.13
N VAL A 163 -18.19 -7.99 -16.67
CA VAL A 163 -19.04 -8.24 -17.84
C VAL A 163 -20.48 -8.41 -17.35
N THR A 164 -21.39 -7.58 -17.83
CA THR A 164 -22.82 -7.74 -17.55
C THR A 164 -23.48 -8.50 -18.68
N PHE A 165 -24.26 -9.52 -18.32
CA PHE A 165 -25.14 -10.22 -19.25
C PHE A 165 -26.49 -9.52 -19.26
N SER A 166 -26.85 -8.91 -20.37
CA SER A 166 -28.21 -8.47 -20.63
C SER A 166 -29.06 -9.71 -20.92
N LEU A 167 -29.89 -10.13 -19.96
CA LEU A 167 -31.00 -11.05 -20.20
C LEU A 167 -32.01 -10.32 -21.08
N PHE A 168 -31.85 -10.40 -22.41
CA PHE A 168 -32.98 -10.14 -23.29
C PHE A 168 -33.94 -11.32 -23.10
N ALA A 169 -35.07 -11.03 -22.44
CA ALA A 169 -36.20 -11.94 -22.38
C ALA A 169 -36.65 -12.25 -23.82
N ILE A 170 -36.81 -13.54 -24.10
CA ILE A 170 -37.40 -14.09 -25.32
C ILE A 170 -38.91 -13.86 -25.27
#